data_AF-A0A8B9X3J5-F1
#
_entry.id   AF-A0A8B9X3J5-F1
#
_cell.length_a   1.000
_cell.length_b   1.000
_cell.length_c   1.000
_cell.angle_alpha   90.00
_cell.angle_beta   90.00
_cell.angle_gamma   90.00
#
_symmetry.space_group_name_H-M   'P 1'
#
loop_
_entity.id
_entity.type
_entity.pdbx_description
1 polymer ?
#
loop_
_entity_poly.entity_id
_entity_poly.type
_entity_poly.pdbx_seq_one_letter_code
_entity_poly.pdbx_strand_id
1 'polypeptide(L)'
;MAHIPSEIQDGPPKDESTGSETSIRSSLYEYTLTRDSVLKSMIEEYAFQALSEDLVIKRPCYKYSVSETDEVNDFLSLTFPQKLWNIIESDQFEFVWWDDRGTCIVINEL
;
A
#
# COMPACT_ATOMS: atom_id res chain seq x y z
N MET A 1 23.72 59.40 -22.19
CA MET A 1 25.02 59.36 -21.49
C MET A 1 24.83 58.72 -20.14
N ALA A 2 25.86 58.07 -19.63
CA ALA A 2 25.81 57.01 -18.63
C ALA A 2 25.97 57.47 -17.16
N HIS A 3 25.70 56.51 -16.27
CA HIS A 3 26.15 56.31 -14.88
C HIS A 3 25.25 56.75 -13.69
N ILE A 4 24.85 55.73 -12.91
CA ILE A 4 24.39 55.66 -11.49
C ILE A 4 25.65 55.47 -10.58
N PRO A 5 25.66 55.33 -9.21
CA PRO A 5 24.64 55.42 -8.12
C PRO A 5 25.14 55.98 -6.72
N SER A 6 24.30 55.97 -5.67
CA SER A 6 24.55 55.52 -4.23
C SER A 6 23.63 56.26 -3.23
N GLU A 7 22.76 55.57 -2.48
CA GLU A 7 22.92 55.09 -1.08
C GLU A 7 22.88 56.27 -0.07
N ILE A 8 21.91 56.37 0.86
CA ILE A 8 21.87 55.70 2.17
C ILE A 8 20.42 55.60 2.66
N GLN A 9 20.03 54.40 3.08
CA GLN A 9 18.85 54.12 3.92
C GLN A 9 19.27 54.30 5.39
N ASP A 10 18.47 55.00 6.19
CA ASP A 10 18.33 54.65 7.60
C ASP A 10 17.01 55.19 8.14
N GLY A 11 16.04 54.28 8.27
CA GLY A 11 14.72 54.52 8.86
C GLY A 11 14.69 54.04 10.32
N PRO A 12 13.92 54.69 11.21
CA PRO A 12 13.83 54.36 12.64
C PRO A 12 12.64 53.43 12.93
N PRO A 13 12.41 53.07 14.21
CA PRO A 13 13.23 52.25 15.10
C PRO A 13 12.71 50.78 15.14
N LYS A 14 13.52 49.90 15.72
CA LYS A 14 13.17 48.50 16.03
C LYS A 14 11.86 48.40 16.82
N ASP A 15 10.88 47.69 16.27
CA ASP A 15 9.87 46.98 17.05
C ASP A 15 10.31 45.52 17.21
N GLU A 16 10.87 45.20 18.38
CA GLU A 16 10.98 43.83 18.87
C GLU A 16 9.58 43.34 19.27
N SER A 17 8.83 42.81 18.29
CA SER A 17 7.63 42.02 18.58
C SER A 17 8.02 40.55 18.75
N THR A 18 8.17 40.16 20.02
CA THR A 18 8.16 38.76 20.45
C THR A 18 6.75 38.20 20.21
N GLY A 19 6.61 37.26 19.27
CA GLY A 19 5.34 36.59 18.99
C GLY A 19 5.54 35.16 18.50
N SER A 20 5.34 34.21 19.40
CA SER A 20 5.37 32.75 19.22
C SER A 20 4.28 32.20 18.27
N GLU A 21 4.10 32.80 17.08
CA GLU A 21 2.97 32.49 16.19
C GLU A 21 3.20 31.25 15.32
N THR A 22 4.46 30.87 15.08
CA THR A 22 4.82 29.70 14.26
C THR A 22 4.65 28.37 15.02
N SER A 23 4.88 28.38 16.33
CA SER A 23 4.81 27.17 17.17
C SER A 23 3.38 26.67 17.36
N ILE A 24 2.41 27.58 17.54
CA ILE A 24 0.99 27.25 17.78
C ILE A 24 0.33 26.65 16.52
N ARG A 25 0.70 27.14 15.34
CA ARG A 25 0.15 26.63 14.07
C ARG A 25 0.68 25.23 13.72
N SER A 26 1.94 24.96 14.06
CA SER A 26 2.57 23.65 13.87
C SER A 26 1.94 22.59 14.77
N SER A 27 1.75 22.89 16.06
CA SER A 27 1.11 21.97 17.00
C SER A 27 -0.35 21.70 16.65
N LEU A 28 -1.06 22.71 16.13
CA LEU A 28 -2.44 22.57 15.69
C LEU A 28 -2.54 21.65 14.46
N TYR A 29 -1.63 21.77 13.50
CA TYR A 29 -1.60 20.91 12.31
C TYR A 29 -1.26 19.45 12.64
N GLU A 30 -0.26 19.20 13.50
CA GLU A 30 0.06 17.84 13.94
C GLU A 30 -1.06 17.21 14.78
N TYR A 31 -1.73 17.99 15.62
CA TYR A 31 -2.89 17.52 16.37
C TYR A 31 -4.05 17.11 15.44
N THR A 32 -4.32 17.91 14.39
CA THR A 32 -5.33 17.54 13.38
C THR A 32 -4.91 16.30 12.59
N LEU A 33 -3.64 16.23 12.17
CA LEU A 33 -3.11 15.10 11.40
C LEU A 33 -3.16 13.78 12.20
N THR A 34 -2.85 13.84 13.50
CA THR A 34 -2.89 12.68 14.41
C THR A 34 -4.32 12.20 14.62
N ARG A 35 -5.26 13.12 14.89
CA ARG A 35 -6.68 12.79 15.07
C ARG A 35 -7.30 12.22 13.80
N ASP A 36 -6.96 12.77 12.65
CA ASP A 36 -7.47 12.31 11.36
C ASP A 36 -6.90 10.93 11.01
N SER A 37 -5.67 10.63 11.41
CA SER A 37 -5.06 9.30 11.28
C SER A 37 -5.75 8.26 12.17
N VAL A 38 -6.09 8.60 13.42
CA VAL A 38 -6.86 7.73 14.32
C VAL A 38 -8.25 7.46 13.76
N LEU A 39 -8.95 8.50 13.29
CA LEU A 39 -10.26 8.36 12.67
C LEU A 39 -10.21 7.48 11.41
N LYS A 40 -9.20 7.67 10.56
CA LYS A 40 -8.96 6.83 9.37
C LYS A 40 -8.74 5.36 9.76
N SER A 41 -7.92 5.11 10.78
CA SER A 41 -7.67 3.76 11.30
C SER A 41 -8.96 3.09 11.80
N MET A 42 -9.80 3.83 12.52
CA MET A 42 -11.09 3.31 13.01
C MET A 42 -12.05 2.98 11.87
N ILE A 43 -12.10 3.82 10.83
CA ILE A 43 -12.94 3.58 9.64
C ILE A 43 -12.44 2.35 8.86
N GLU A 44 -11.13 2.21 8.71
CA GLU A 44 -10.52 1.08 8.03
C GLU A 44 -10.80 -0.24 8.77
N GLU A 45 -10.61 -0.25 10.08
CA GLU A 45 -10.93 -1.39 10.94
C GLU A 45 -12.42 -1.78 10.86
N TYR A 46 -13.32 -0.79 10.91
CA TYR A 46 -14.76 -1.03 10.78
C TYR A 46 -15.13 -1.61 9.41
N ALA A 47 -14.49 -1.14 8.33
CA ALA A 47 -14.67 -1.69 7.00
C ALA A 47 -14.20 -3.15 6.91
N PHE A 48 -13.07 -3.49 7.53
CA PHE A 48 -12.60 -4.88 7.59
C PHE A 48 -13.54 -5.79 8.41
N GLN A 49 -14.06 -5.31 9.53
CA GLN A 49 -15.01 -6.06 10.35
C GLN A 49 -16.29 -6.33 9.55
N ALA A 50 -16.86 -5.32 8.89
CA ALA A 50 -18.05 -5.47 8.05
C ALA A 50 -17.84 -6.47 6.90
N LEU A 51 -16.68 -6.45 6.24
CA LEU A 51 -16.34 -7.43 5.22
C LEU A 51 -16.17 -8.84 5.81
N SER A 52 -15.57 -8.94 7.01
CA SER A 52 -15.36 -10.23 7.65
C SER A 52 -16.66 -10.88 8.10
N GLU A 53 -17.61 -10.10 8.63
CA GLU A 53 -18.93 -10.56 9.09
C GLU A 53 -19.80 -11.06 7.93
N ASP A 54 -19.74 -10.39 6.77
CA ASP A 54 -20.45 -10.80 5.55
C ASP A 54 -19.76 -11.99 4.84
N LEU A 55 -18.44 -12.15 5.05
CA LEU A 55 -17.63 -13.27 4.56
C LEU A 55 -17.60 -14.49 5.51
N VAL A 56 -18.28 -14.47 6.67
CA VAL A 56 -18.46 -15.66 7.55
C VAL A 56 -19.44 -16.68 6.94
N ILE A 57 -19.68 -16.64 5.63
CA ILE A 57 -20.22 -17.77 4.87
C ILE A 57 -19.13 -18.86 4.85
N LYS A 58 -19.06 -19.56 5.98
CA LYS A 58 -18.53 -20.89 6.23
C LYS A 58 -17.71 -21.44 5.07
N ARG A 59 -16.41 -21.17 5.08
CA ARG A 59 -15.42 -21.87 4.26
C ARG A 59 -15.69 -23.37 4.39
N PRO A 60 -16.14 -24.07 3.34
CA PRO A 60 -16.22 -25.52 3.40
C PRO A 60 -14.79 -26.01 3.59
N CYS A 61 -14.50 -26.63 4.74
CA CYS A 61 -13.27 -27.38 4.90
C CYS A 61 -13.30 -28.50 3.85
N TYR A 62 -12.56 -28.27 2.76
CA TYR A 62 -12.52 -29.17 1.62
C TYR A 62 -11.89 -30.50 2.07
N LYS A 63 -12.71 -31.56 2.12
CA LYS A 63 -12.23 -32.94 2.24
C LYS A 63 -11.64 -33.31 0.88
N TYR A 64 -10.31 -33.34 0.83
CA TYR A 64 -9.53 -33.89 -0.27
C TYR A 64 -10.05 -35.30 -0.62
N SER A 65 -10.68 -35.40 -1.80
CA SER A 65 -11.16 -36.64 -2.38
C SER A 65 -10.52 -36.74 -3.75
N VAL A 66 -9.55 -37.65 -3.90
CA VAL A 66 -8.84 -37.87 -5.16
C VAL A 66 -9.75 -38.61 -6.14
N SER A 67 -9.99 -38.02 -7.30
CA SER A 67 -10.41 -38.75 -8.50
C SER A 67 -9.72 -38.18 -9.75
N GLU A 68 -8.96 -39.03 -10.43
CA GLU A 68 -8.01 -38.80 -11.53
C GLU A 68 -8.59 -38.29 -12.87
N THR A 69 -9.79 -37.71 -12.91
CA THR A 69 -10.38 -37.19 -14.17
C THR A 69 -10.98 -35.78 -14.06
N ASP A 70 -10.68 -35.04 -12.99
CA ASP A 70 -11.25 -33.72 -12.70
C ASP A 70 -10.23 -32.56 -12.83
N GLU A 71 -9.07 -32.79 -13.43
CA GLU A 71 -7.89 -31.90 -13.37
C GLU A 71 -8.15 -30.45 -13.83
N VAL A 72 -8.97 -30.25 -14.86
CA VAL A 72 -9.30 -28.90 -15.38
C VAL A 72 -10.28 -28.17 -14.47
N ASN A 73 -11.26 -28.89 -13.95
CA ASN A 73 -12.28 -28.36 -13.06
C ASN A 73 -11.67 -28.04 -11.68
N ASP A 74 -10.79 -28.93 -11.22
CA ASP A 74 -9.93 -28.75 -10.06
C ASP A 74 -9.07 -27.49 -10.24
N PHE A 75 -8.40 -27.32 -11.38
CA PHE A 75 -7.61 -26.12 -11.65
C PHE A 75 -8.44 -24.84 -11.60
N LEU A 76 -9.65 -24.83 -12.17
CA LEU A 76 -10.52 -23.65 -12.13
C LEU A 76 -10.94 -23.28 -10.71
N SER A 77 -11.13 -24.28 -9.83
CA SER A 77 -11.51 -24.10 -8.42
C SER A 77 -10.37 -23.58 -7.52
N LEU A 78 -9.12 -23.68 -7.98
CA LEU A 78 -7.94 -23.25 -7.21
C LEU A 78 -7.92 -21.73 -7.02
N THR A 79 -7.42 -21.32 -5.84
CA THR A 79 -7.06 -19.93 -5.58
C THR A 79 -5.88 -19.51 -6.44
N PHE A 80 -5.68 -18.19 -6.63
CA PHE A 80 -4.58 -17.68 -7.45
C PHE A 80 -3.20 -18.25 -7.05
N PRO A 81 -2.79 -18.29 -5.76
CA PRO A 81 -1.50 -18.85 -5.39
C PRO A 81 -1.35 -20.33 -5.74
N GLN A 82 -2.42 -21.11 -5.59
CA GLN A 82 -2.41 -22.54 -5.92
C GLN A 82 -2.34 -22.77 -7.43
N LYS A 83 -3.05 -21.98 -8.22
CA LYS A 83 -2.94 -22.01 -9.68
C LYS A 83 -1.52 -21.73 -10.13
N LEU A 84 -0.90 -20.68 -9.58
CA LEU A 84 0.46 -20.31 -9.88
C LEU A 84 1.44 -21.44 -9.55
N TRP A 85 1.29 -22.07 -8.38
CA TRP A 85 2.11 -23.20 -7.98
C TRP A 85 2.01 -24.38 -8.95
N ASN A 86 0.79 -24.77 -9.34
CA ASN A 86 0.56 -25.84 -10.32
C ASN A 86 1.13 -25.51 -11.70
N ILE A 87 1.07 -24.26 -12.14
CA ILE A 87 1.67 -23.82 -13.41
C ILE A 87 3.19 -24.00 -13.36
N ILE A 88 3.84 -23.62 -12.26
CA ILE A 88 5.30 -23.68 -12.11
C ILE A 88 5.80 -25.11 -11.97
N GLU A 89 5.06 -25.99 -11.29
CA GLU A 89 5.41 -27.41 -11.18
C GLU A 89 5.18 -28.19 -12.49
N SER A 90 4.45 -27.60 -13.44
CA SER A 90 4.15 -28.20 -14.72
C SER A 90 5.16 -27.78 -15.78
N ASP A 91 5.74 -28.77 -16.47
CA ASP A 91 6.65 -28.53 -17.59
C ASP A 91 5.94 -28.00 -18.86
N GLN A 92 4.63 -27.75 -18.80
CA GLN A 92 3.83 -27.25 -19.92
C GLN A 92 4.09 -25.76 -20.22
N PHE A 93 4.63 -25.01 -19.27
CA PHE A 93 4.76 -23.55 -19.35
C PHE A 93 6.22 -23.11 -19.32
N GLU A 94 6.84 -23.00 -20.49
CA GLU A 94 8.25 -22.60 -20.62
C GLU A 94 8.52 -21.12 -20.30
N PHE A 95 7.48 -20.29 -20.17
CA PHE A 95 7.61 -18.86 -19.88
C PHE A 95 7.57 -18.52 -18.39
N VAL A 96 7.33 -19.51 -17.53
CA VAL A 96 7.24 -19.36 -16.07
C VAL A 96 8.11 -20.41 -15.41
N TRP A 97 9.06 -20.00 -14.57
CA TRP A 97 9.95 -20.93 -13.87
C TRP A 97 10.50 -20.32 -12.58
N TRP A 98 11.10 -21.16 -11.74
CA TRP A 98 11.86 -20.72 -10.56
C TRP A 98 13.19 -20.07 -10.96
N ASP A 99 13.60 -19.02 -10.26
CA ASP A 99 14.98 -18.54 -10.35
C ASP A 99 16.00 -19.62 -9.95
N ASP A 100 17.28 -19.35 -10.22
CA ASP A 100 18.39 -20.28 -9.92
C ASP A 100 18.46 -20.68 -8.44
N ARG A 101 17.92 -19.85 -7.56
CA ARG A 101 17.89 -20.06 -6.10
C ARG A 101 16.60 -20.69 -5.59
N GLY A 102 15.56 -20.83 -6.43
CA GLY A 102 14.22 -21.27 -6.02
C GLY A 102 13.54 -20.32 -5.03
N THR A 103 13.93 -19.04 -5.01
CA THR A 103 13.39 -18.02 -4.11
C THR A 103 12.36 -17.13 -4.78
N CYS A 104 12.38 -17.02 -6.10
CA CYS A 104 11.51 -16.13 -6.85
C CYS A 104 10.99 -16.84 -8.11
N ILE A 105 9.83 -16.38 -8.58
CA ILE A 105 9.22 -16.85 -9.82
C ILE A 105 9.58 -15.85 -10.91
N VAL A 106 10.16 -16.34 -11.99
CA VAL A 106 10.48 -15.58 -13.20
C VAL A 106 9.35 -15.80 -14.20
N ILE A 107 8.80 -14.71 -14.72
CA ILE A 107 7.78 -14.70 -15.77
C ILE A 107 8.35 -13.93 -16.95
N ASN A 108 8.52 -14.62 -18.08
CA ASN A 108 8.95 -14.00 -19.32
C ASN A 108 7.73 -13.65 -20.17
N GLU A 109 7.49 -12.35 -20.38
CA GLU A 109 6.50 -11.89 -21.34
C GLU A 109 7.11 -11.97 -22.75
N LEU A 110 6.55 -12.83 -23.61
CA LEU A 110 6.96 -12.97 -25.01
C LEU A 110 6.43 -11.83 -25.88
#